data_AF-Q2PIW5-F1
#
_entry.id   AF-Q2PIW5-F1
#
_cell.length_a   1.000
_cell.length_b   1.000
_cell.length_c   1.000
_cell.angle_alpha   90.00
_cell.angle_beta   90.00
_cell.angle_gamma   90.00
#
_symmetry.space_group_name_H-M   'P 1'
#
loop_
_entity.id
_entity.type
_entity.pdbx_description
1 polymer ?
#
loop_
_entity_poly.entity_id
_entity_poly.type
_entity_poly.pdbx_seq_one_letter_code
_entity_poly.pdbx_strand_id
1 'polypeptide(L)'
;MAKTRYQTSLTAEAEGDYPSFKQVNVLFEGLQDILYRLWTCRSSFMVQAAEALANGSRNPLWRLPYGQSGVLTFFLQLIASKEDVGTGLLLHALRLIGNSCADTDENRTIVVKGNYTSAIIQHLLNPELIKIVIPVIYNICIDFGEVN
;
A
#
# COMPACT_ATOMS: atom_id res chain seq x y z
N MET A 1 -24.70 -47.89 9.77
CA MET A 1 -24.53 -47.11 11.01
C MET A 1 -23.06 -47.11 11.39
N ALA A 2 -22.38 -45.97 11.27
CA ALA A 2 -21.15 -45.66 12.02
C ALA A 2 -20.96 -44.14 12.01
N LYS A 3 -20.73 -43.59 13.20
CA LYS A 3 -20.74 -42.17 13.56
C LYS A 3 -19.57 -41.38 12.96
N THR A 4 -19.89 -40.18 12.49
CA THR A 4 -19.01 -39.04 12.27
C THR A 4 -18.16 -38.72 13.51
N ARG A 5 -16.86 -38.46 13.32
CA ARG A 5 -16.05 -37.67 14.26
C ARG A 5 -15.06 -36.82 13.46
N TYR A 6 -15.41 -35.54 13.36
CA TYR A 6 -14.47 -34.46 13.07
C TYR A 6 -13.38 -34.46 14.14
N GLN A 7 -12.11 -34.45 13.72
CA GLN A 7 -11.02 -34.03 14.59
C GLN A 7 -10.04 -33.17 13.78
N THR A 8 -10.19 -31.88 14.02
CA THR A 8 -9.29 -30.74 13.82
C THR A 8 -7.80 -31.10 13.79
N SER A 9 -7.12 -30.71 12.70
CA SER A 9 -5.68 -30.42 12.72
C SER A 9 -5.48 -28.99 12.20
N LEU A 10 -5.81 -28.02 13.06
CA LEU A 10 -5.29 -26.66 12.94
C LEU A 10 -3.80 -26.75 13.29
N THR A 11 -2.96 -26.73 12.27
CA THR A 11 -1.52 -26.52 12.42
C THR A 11 -1.32 -25.14 13.03
N ALA A 12 -0.65 -25.11 14.18
CA ALA A 12 -0.24 -23.91 14.88
C ALA A 12 0.56 -22.99 13.95
N GLU A 13 -0.07 -21.92 13.49
CA GLU A 13 0.65 -20.74 13.01
C GLU A 13 1.14 -20.00 14.26
N ALA A 14 2.44 -19.70 14.27
CA ALA A 14 3.09 -19.01 15.37
C ALA A 14 2.40 -17.66 15.62
N GLU A 15 1.73 -17.55 16.77
CA GLU A 15 1.33 -16.26 17.35
C GLU A 15 2.62 -15.50 17.69
N GLY A 16 3.15 -14.77 16.71
CA GLY A 16 4.01 -13.64 17.01
C GLY A 16 3.22 -12.64 17.84
N ASP A 17 3.86 -12.05 18.84
CA ASP A 17 3.31 -10.97 19.66
C ASP A 17 3.00 -9.76 18.77
N TYR A 18 1.83 -9.76 18.13
CA TYR A 18 1.41 -8.71 17.21
C TYR A 18 0.91 -7.52 18.04
N PRO A 19 1.50 -6.33 17.89
CA PRO A 19 1.09 -5.16 18.64
C PRO A 19 -0.39 -4.85 18.41
N SER A 20 -1.09 -4.46 19.47
CA SER A 20 -2.50 -4.08 19.36
C SER A 20 -2.69 -2.93 18.35
N PHE A 21 -3.84 -2.86 17.67
CA PHE A 21 -4.14 -1.79 16.70
C PHE A 21 -3.90 -0.37 17.23
N LYS A 22 -4.10 -0.14 18.53
CA LYS A 22 -3.80 1.14 19.18
C LYS A 22 -2.30 1.46 19.21
N GLN A 23 -1.45 0.46 19.40
CA GLN A 23 0.02 0.62 19.38
C GLN A 23 0.54 0.84 17.96
N VAL A 24 -0.10 0.23 16.95
CA VAL A 24 0.23 0.47 15.54
C VAL A 24 0.02 1.94 15.16
N ASN A 25 -1.07 2.59 15.60
CA ASN A 25 -1.27 4.01 15.28
C ASN A 25 -0.17 4.92 15.86
N VAL A 26 0.38 4.60 17.03
CA VAL A 26 1.51 5.34 17.62
C VAL A 26 2.80 5.10 16.82
N LEU A 27 3.00 3.89 16.28
CA LEU A 27 4.18 3.54 15.49
C LEU A 27 4.31 4.36 14.20
N PHE A 28 3.18 4.81 13.63
CA PHE A 28 3.14 5.56 12.38
C PHE A 28 3.05 7.08 12.56
N GLU A 29 3.00 7.56 13.80
CA GLU A 29 2.97 9.00 14.08
C GLU A 29 4.22 9.69 13.51
N GLY A 30 4.01 10.74 12.71
CA GLY A 30 5.11 11.49 12.07
C GLY A 30 5.79 10.79 10.89
N LEU A 31 5.39 9.56 10.51
CA LEU A 31 6.02 8.87 9.38
C LEU A 31 5.81 9.62 8.06
N GLN A 32 4.64 10.21 7.85
CA GLN A 32 4.37 11.06 6.69
C GLN A 32 5.31 12.26 6.63
N ASP A 33 5.59 12.91 7.76
CA ASP A 33 6.51 14.05 7.84
C ASP A 33 7.96 13.62 7.51
N ILE A 34 8.36 12.43 7.97
CA ILE A 34 9.67 11.86 7.61
C ILE A 34 9.77 11.64 6.10
N LEU A 35 8.72 11.10 5.47
CA LEU A 35 8.68 10.89 4.02
C LEU A 35 8.77 12.21 3.26
N TYR A 36 8.03 13.24 3.67
CA TYR A 36 8.17 14.57 3.09
C TYR A 36 9.56 15.15 3.27
N ARG A 37 10.19 14.98 4.44
CA ARG A 37 11.56 15.44 4.66
C ARG A 37 12.55 14.72 3.76
N LEU A 38 12.46 13.40 3.63
CA LEU A 38 13.31 12.62 2.72
C LEU A 38 13.14 13.07 1.27
N TRP A 39 11.91 13.33 0.84
CA TRP A 39 11.59 13.82 -0.50
C TRP A 39 12.15 15.21 -0.76
N THR A 40 11.79 16.17 0.10
CA THR A 40 12.15 17.59 -0.07
C THR A 40 13.64 17.84 0.01
N CYS A 41 14.38 17.07 0.81
CA CYS A 41 15.84 17.17 0.86
C CYS A 41 16.57 16.33 -0.20
N ARG A 42 15.83 15.71 -1.14
CA ARG A 42 16.36 14.81 -2.17
C ARG A 42 17.27 13.74 -1.59
N SER A 43 16.84 13.15 -0.47
CA SER A 43 17.63 12.16 0.25
C SER A 43 17.90 10.95 -0.62
N SER A 44 19.15 10.47 -0.61
CA SER A 44 19.53 9.18 -1.20
C SER A 44 18.79 7.99 -0.57
N PHE A 45 18.24 8.17 0.65
CA PHE A 45 17.46 7.15 1.34
C PHE A 45 16.00 7.06 0.87
N MET A 46 15.50 8.00 0.07
CA MET A 46 14.08 8.03 -0.33
C MET A 46 13.66 6.76 -1.09
N VAL A 47 14.49 6.27 -2.01
CA VAL A 47 14.22 5.04 -2.77
C VAL A 47 14.19 3.83 -1.84
N GLN A 48 15.14 3.74 -0.90
CA GLN A 48 15.24 2.62 0.05
C GLN A 48 14.07 2.61 1.03
N ALA A 49 13.63 3.79 1.50
CA ALA A 49 12.45 3.93 2.34
C ALA A 49 11.18 3.50 1.58
N ALA A 50 11.01 3.94 0.33
CA ALA A 50 9.89 3.52 -0.51
C ALA A 50 9.91 2.01 -0.75
N GLU A 51 11.07 1.42 -1.00
CA GLU A 51 11.21 -0.03 -1.16
C GLU A 51 10.81 -0.79 0.10
N ALA A 52 11.31 -0.37 1.26
CA ALA A 52 11.01 -1.01 2.54
C ALA A 52 9.50 -0.98 2.84
N LEU A 53 8.84 0.17 2.64
CA LEU A 53 7.39 0.30 2.83
C LEU A 53 6.62 -0.49 1.76
N ALA A 54 7.05 -0.49 0.50
CA ALA A 54 6.45 -1.31 -0.55
C ALA A 54 6.60 -2.81 -0.29
N ASN A 55 7.68 -3.23 0.37
CA ASN A 55 7.83 -4.61 0.84
C ASN A 55 6.89 -4.91 2.01
N GLY A 56 6.79 -3.99 2.97
CA GLY A 56 5.89 -4.09 4.12
C GLY A 56 4.42 -4.23 3.74
N SER A 57 3.92 -3.37 2.84
CA SER A 57 2.51 -3.36 2.38
C SER A 57 1.97 -4.69 1.84
N ARG A 58 2.83 -5.66 1.51
CA ARG A 58 2.37 -7.02 1.14
C ARG A 58 1.62 -7.70 2.27
N ASN A 59 1.99 -7.42 3.53
CA ASN A 59 1.29 -7.95 4.69
C ASN A 59 -0.02 -7.14 4.91
N PRO A 60 -1.19 -7.80 4.90
CA PRO A 60 -2.49 -7.15 5.10
C PRO A 60 -2.59 -6.27 6.35
N LEU A 61 -1.88 -6.62 7.42
CA LEU A 61 -1.89 -5.87 8.69
C LEU A 61 -1.42 -4.42 8.53
N TRP A 62 -0.62 -4.10 7.52
CA TRP A 62 -0.10 -2.74 7.30
C TRP A 62 -0.93 -1.88 6.36
N ARG A 63 -1.87 -2.47 5.61
CA ARG A 63 -2.62 -1.76 4.56
C ARG A 63 -3.44 -0.62 5.18
N LEU A 64 -4.33 -0.93 6.12
CA LEU A 64 -5.15 0.09 6.79
C LEU A 64 -4.30 1.14 7.53
N PRO A 65 -3.27 0.79 8.32
CA PRO A 65 -2.35 1.77 8.92
C PRO A 65 -1.68 2.71 7.91
N TYR A 66 -1.30 2.23 6.72
CA TYR A 66 -0.70 3.09 5.70
C TYR A 66 -1.66 4.15 5.17
N GLY A 67 -2.97 3.85 5.12
CA GLY A 67 -4.00 4.84 4.82
C GLY A 67 -4.15 5.86 5.94
N GLN A 68 -4.34 5.38 7.17
CA GLN A 68 -4.61 6.23 8.35
C GLN A 68 -3.46 7.16 8.71
N SER A 69 -2.22 6.72 8.47
CA SER A 69 -1.00 7.48 8.76
C SER A 69 -0.61 8.50 7.68
N GLY A 70 -1.30 8.52 6.54
CA GLY A 70 -0.95 9.40 5.42
C GLY A 70 0.23 8.92 4.57
N VAL A 71 0.80 7.74 4.84
CA VAL A 71 1.84 7.12 3.99
C VAL A 71 1.32 6.90 2.57
N LEU A 72 0.12 6.31 2.44
CA LEU A 72 -0.52 6.12 1.14
C LEU A 72 -0.73 7.45 0.42
N THR A 73 -1.26 8.45 1.13
CA THR A 73 -1.50 9.81 0.59
C THR A 73 -0.21 10.46 0.08
N PHE A 74 0.90 10.32 0.81
CA PHE A 74 2.20 10.82 0.36
C PHE A 74 2.61 10.21 -0.99
N PHE A 75 2.54 8.88 -1.13
CA PHE A 75 2.94 8.23 -2.39
C PHE A 75 1.98 8.52 -3.55
N LEU A 76 0.68 8.67 -3.27
CA LEU A 76 -0.30 9.11 -4.27
C LEU A 76 0.01 10.51 -4.80
N GLN A 77 0.37 11.45 -3.91
CA GLN A 77 0.79 12.79 -4.31
C GLN A 77 2.12 12.76 -5.10
N LEU A 78 3.05 11.90 -4.71
CA LEU A 78 4.34 11.75 -5.38
C LEU A 78 4.18 11.28 -6.83
N ILE A 79 3.38 10.25 -7.08
CA ILE A 79 3.15 9.75 -8.45
C ILE A 79 2.32 10.70 -9.32
N ALA A 80 1.56 11.61 -8.69
CA ALA A 80 0.77 12.64 -9.35
C ALA A 80 1.53 13.97 -9.51
N SER A 81 2.73 14.07 -8.94
CA SER A 81 3.54 15.27 -9.01
C SER A 81 4.03 15.54 -10.44
N LYS A 82 4.28 16.81 -10.74
CA LYS A 82 4.89 17.23 -12.01
C LYS A 82 6.42 17.23 -11.96
N GLU A 83 6.99 16.83 -10.83
CA GLU A 83 8.44 16.76 -10.66
C GLU A 83 8.99 15.54 -11.40
N ASP A 84 10.25 15.62 -11.80
CA ASP A 84 10.95 14.49 -12.39
C ASP A 84 11.26 13.47 -11.28
N VAL A 85 10.46 12.40 -11.22
CA VAL A 85 10.60 11.30 -10.26
C VAL A 85 11.26 10.13 -10.96
N GLY A 86 12.42 9.70 -10.45
CA GLY A 86 13.14 8.56 -11.01
C GLY A 86 12.31 7.26 -11.00
N THR A 87 12.45 6.46 -12.06
CA THR A 87 11.67 5.23 -12.28
C THR A 87 11.73 4.26 -11.09
N GLY A 88 12.88 4.14 -10.43
CA GLY A 88 13.02 3.28 -9.24
C GLY A 88 12.11 3.69 -8.09
N LEU A 89 11.98 5.00 -7.84
CA LEU A 89 11.07 5.51 -6.81
C LEU A 89 9.60 5.32 -7.21
N LEU A 90 9.26 5.60 -8.47
CA LEU A 90 7.92 5.36 -9.02
C LEU A 90 7.51 3.89 -8.91
N LEU A 91 8.44 2.97 -9.21
CA LEU A 91 8.22 1.53 -9.10
C LEU A 91 7.80 1.14 -7.69
N HIS A 92 8.52 1.60 -6.66
CA HIS A 92 8.19 1.26 -5.28
C HIS A 92 6.93 2.00 -4.79
N ALA A 93 6.72 3.24 -5.21
CA ALA A 93 5.50 3.98 -4.91
C ALA A 93 4.25 3.26 -5.44
N LEU A 94 4.27 2.85 -6.71
CA LEU A 94 3.17 2.11 -7.34
C LEU A 94 2.92 0.77 -6.65
N ARG A 95 3.99 0.01 -6.34
CA ARG A 95 3.87 -1.24 -5.57
C ARG A 95 3.19 -1.00 -4.21
N LEU A 96 3.60 0.03 -3.48
CA LEU A 96 2.99 0.38 -2.20
C LEU A 96 1.51 0.72 -2.36
N ILE A 97 1.16 1.55 -3.34
CA ILE A 97 -0.22 1.96 -3.61
C ILE A 97 -1.10 0.73 -3.90
N GLY A 98 -0.70 -0.12 -4.83
CA GLY A 98 -1.47 -1.32 -5.19
C GLY A 98 -1.61 -2.30 -4.05
N ASN A 99 -0.54 -2.54 -3.30
CA ASN A 99 -0.59 -3.43 -2.13
C ASN A 99 -1.46 -2.86 -1.01
N SER A 100 -1.42 -1.54 -0.78
CA SER A 100 -2.22 -0.88 0.26
C SER A 100 -3.71 -0.88 -0.09
N CYS A 101 -4.07 -0.91 -1.37
CA CYS A 101 -5.46 -0.97 -1.82
C CYS A 101 -6.04 -2.38 -1.88
N ALA A 102 -5.19 -3.42 -1.88
CA ALA A 102 -5.64 -4.80 -1.99
C ALA A 102 -6.58 -5.16 -0.82
N ASP A 103 -7.83 -5.48 -1.14
CA ASP A 103 -8.89 -5.85 -0.17
C ASP A 103 -9.06 -4.82 0.96
N THR A 104 -8.88 -3.53 0.69
CA THR A 104 -8.97 -2.46 1.70
C THR A 104 -9.72 -1.25 1.14
N ASP A 105 -11.04 -1.21 1.36
CA ASP A 105 -11.95 -0.18 0.82
C ASP A 105 -11.66 1.23 1.31
N GLU A 106 -11.20 1.38 2.55
CA GLU A 106 -10.82 2.68 3.11
C GLU A 106 -9.69 3.30 2.28
N ASN A 107 -8.71 2.49 1.88
CA ASN A 107 -7.59 2.93 1.08
C ASN A 107 -7.98 3.17 -0.38
N ARG A 108 -8.82 2.30 -0.96
CA ARG A 108 -9.38 2.53 -2.30
C ARG A 108 -10.20 3.83 -2.36
N THR A 109 -10.93 4.13 -1.29
CA THR A 109 -11.67 5.39 -1.14
C THR A 109 -10.75 6.61 -1.16
N ILE A 110 -9.57 6.55 -0.55
CA ILE A 110 -8.56 7.63 -0.61
C ILE A 110 -8.14 7.88 -2.08
N VAL A 111 -7.86 6.81 -2.84
CA VAL A 111 -7.47 6.91 -4.25
C VAL A 111 -8.56 7.60 -5.09
N VAL A 112 -9.81 7.15 -4.94
CA VAL A 112 -10.93 7.65 -5.76
C VAL A 112 -11.32 9.08 -5.36
N LYS A 113 -11.49 9.36 -4.06
CA LYS A 113 -11.83 10.72 -3.61
C LYS A 113 -10.74 11.74 -3.92
N GLY A 114 -9.47 11.29 -3.94
CA GLY A 114 -8.33 12.12 -4.32
C GLY A 114 -8.10 12.27 -5.83
N ASN A 115 -8.94 11.64 -6.68
CA ASN A 115 -8.81 11.65 -8.14
C ASN A 115 -7.44 11.15 -8.65
N TYR A 116 -6.83 10.19 -7.93
CA TYR A 116 -5.51 9.67 -8.25
C TYR A 116 -5.52 8.57 -9.32
N THR A 117 -6.68 8.00 -9.65
CA THR A 117 -6.81 6.96 -10.69
C THR A 117 -6.19 7.38 -12.01
N SER A 118 -6.46 8.62 -12.44
CA SER A 118 -5.89 9.16 -13.68
C SER A 118 -4.36 9.23 -13.62
N ALA A 119 -3.79 9.67 -12.49
CA ALA A 119 -2.33 9.73 -12.32
C ALA A 119 -1.70 8.33 -12.39
N ILE A 120 -2.33 7.32 -11.80
CA ILE A 120 -1.87 5.93 -11.86
C ILE A 120 -1.88 5.42 -13.31
N ILE A 121 -2.96 5.68 -14.06
CA ILE A 121 -3.09 5.26 -15.46
C ILE A 121 -2.00 5.88 -16.35
N GLN A 122 -1.60 7.14 -16.10
CA GLN A 122 -0.55 7.78 -16.91
C GLN A 122 0.79 7.02 -16.86
N HIS A 123 1.07 6.30 -15.77
CA HIS A 123 2.29 5.49 -15.66
C HIS A 123 2.31 4.25 -16.57
N LEU A 124 1.18 3.88 -17.21
CA LEU A 124 1.16 2.86 -18.27
C LEU A 124 2.01 3.24 -19.49
N LEU A 125 2.26 4.54 -19.69
CA LEU A 125 3.11 5.05 -20.77
C LEU A 125 4.59 4.75 -20.55
N ASN A 126 5.00 4.40 -19.33
CA ASN A 126 6.36 3.99 -19.02
C ASN A 126 6.50 2.46 -19.19
N PRO A 127 7.26 1.98 -20.20
CA PRO A 127 7.40 0.55 -20.47
C PRO A 127 8.08 -0.23 -19.34
N GLU A 128 8.87 0.44 -18.49
CA GLU A 128 9.50 -0.19 -17.32
C GLU A 128 8.51 -0.42 -16.17
N LEU A 129 7.41 0.35 -16.14
CA LEU A 129 6.42 0.33 -15.06
C LEU A 129 5.14 -0.44 -15.41
N ILE A 130 4.87 -0.69 -16.69
CA ILE A 130 3.59 -1.27 -17.16
C ILE A 130 3.19 -2.56 -16.41
N LYS A 131 4.17 -3.44 -16.15
CA LYS A 131 3.94 -4.72 -15.43
C LYS A 131 3.54 -4.53 -13.97
N ILE A 132 3.83 -3.36 -13.39
CA ILE A 132 3.46 -2.98 -12.03
C ILE A 132 2.15 -2.19 -12.03
N VAL A 133 1.93 -1.31 -13.01
CA VAL A 133 0.73 -0.46 -13.05
C VAL A 133 -0.54 -1.30 -13.29
N ILE A 134 -0.48 -2.34 -14.12
CA ILE A 134 -1.63 -3.24 -14.36
C ILE A 134 -2.18 -3.87 -13.06
N PRO A 135 -1.37 -4.58 -12.24
CA PRO A 135 -1.88 -5.14 -10.99
C PRO A 135 -2.28 -4.07 -9.96
N VAL A 136 -1.67 -2.87 -10.00
CA VAL A 136 -2.10 -1.75 -9.15
C VAL A 136 -3.52 -1.31 -9.49
N ILE A 137 -3.82 -1.11 -10.78
CA ILE A 137 -5.16 -0.76 -11.25
C ILE A 137 -6.16 -1.86 -10.86
N TYR A 138 -5.79 -3.13 -11.06
CA TYR A 138 -6.62 -4.26 -10.64
C TYR A 138 -6.97 -4.18 -9.15
N ASN A 139 -5.99 -4.04 -8.25
CA ASN A 139 -6.22 -3.98 -6.80
C ASN A 139 -7.08 -2.79 -6.35
N ILE A 140 -7.08 -1.69 -7.11
CA ILE A 140 -7.89 -0.51 -6.84
C ILE A 140 -9.34 -0.72 -7.28
N CYS A 141 -9.55 -1.44 -8.38
CA CYS A 141 -10.86 -1.53 -9.03
C CYS A 141 -11.65 -2.81 -8.69
N ILE A 142 -10.98 -3.93 -8.43
CA ILE A 142 -11.65 -5.22 -8.24
C ILE A 142 -12.57 -5.19 -7.02
N ASP A 143 -13.82 -5.58 -7.23
CA ASP A 143 -14.89 -5.67 -6.23
C ASP A 143 -15.08 -4.38 -5.39
N PHE A 144 -14.63 -3.22 -5.91
CA PHE A 144 -14.69 -1.95 -5.18
C PHE A 144 -16.03 -1.25 -5.40
N GLY A 145 -16.74 -0.96 -4.31
CA GLY A 145 -18.02 -0.27 -4.34
C GLY A 145 -19.21 -1.18 -4.66
N GLU A 146 -19.01 -2.49 -4.76
CA GLU A 146 -20.11 -3.45 -4.75
C GLU A 146 -20.71 -3.52 -3.34
N VAL A 147 -21.93 -3.00 -3.19
CA VAL A 147 -22.74 -3.19 -1.99
C VAL A 147 -23.38 -4.57 -2.11
N ASN A 148 -22.94 -5.53 -1.30
CA ASN A 148 -23.71 -6.75 -1.03
C ASN A 148 -24.91 -6.44 -0.13
#